data_AF-A0A957L4L8-F1
#
_entry.id   AF-A0A957L4L8-F1
#
_cell.length_a   1.000
_cell.length_b   1.000
_cell.length_c   1.000
_cell.angle_alpha   90.00
_cell.angle_beta   90.00
_cell.angle_gamma   90.00
#
_symmetry.space_group_name_H-M   'P 1'
#
loop_
_entity.id
_entity.type
_entity.pdbx_description
1 polymer ?
#
loop_
_entity_poly.entity_id
_entity_poly.type
_entity_poly.pdbx_seq_one_letter_code
_entity_poly.pdbx_strand_id
1 'polypeptide(L)'
;EGGTGFAPMPRWNLGATASGRGMSMADLDGDGDLDIVVNNLRAPAQLFENQLCGGHSLQVDLFWPGSGNERAIGAALVLHSEEGSYYRDLKAASGYLSGDPARVHFGLPAGANLTLEIIWPDGLHSTITDLPIDSLVTVTRP
;
A
#
# COMPACT_ATOMS: atom_id res chain seq x y z
N GLU A 1 0.51 35.89 -2.55
CA GLU A 1 1.62 35.11 -1.96
C GLU A 1 1.03 33.82 -1.39
N GLY A 2 1.21 32.70 -2.08
CA GLY A 2 0.59 31.41 -1.72
C GLY A 2 1.44 30.31 -2.35
N GLY A 3 2.23 29.63 -1.52
CA GLY A 3 3.23 28.67 -1.98
C GLY A 3 2.59 27.38 -2.47
N THR A 4 2.46 27.22 -3.79
CA THR A 4 2.09 25.96 -4.45
C THR A 4 3.32 25.27 -5.06
N GLY A 5 4.52 25.58 -4.57
CA GLY A 5 5.78 25.04 -5.08
C GLY A 5 6.27 23.86 -4.24
N PHE A 6 6.95 22.90 -4.88
CA PHE A 6 7.70 21.87 -4.17
C PHE A 6 8.99 22.48 -3.60
N ALA A 7 9.23 22.27 -2.31
CA ALA A 7 10.49 22.62 -1.67
C ALA A 7 11.32 21.34 -1.46
N PRO A 8 12.64 21.36 -1.74
CA PRO A 8 13.50 20.26 -1.35
C PRO A 8 13.44 20.02 0.16
N MET A 9 13.34 18.76 0.59
CA MET A 9 13.35 18.34 1.99
C MET A 9 14.66 17.59 2.33
N PRO A 10 15.82 18.29 2.35
CA PRO A 10 17.12 17.64 2.53
C PRO A 10 17.28 17.01 3.92
N ARG A 11 16.53 17.49 4.93
CA ARG A 11 16.54 16.90 6.29
C ARG A 11 16.06 15.44 6.30
N TRP A 12 15.24 15.04 5.34
CA TRP A 12 14.76 13.67 5.19
C TRP A 12 15.58 12.86 4.18
N ASN A 13 16.71 13.41 3.69
CA ASN A 13 17.51 12.86 2.59
C ASN A 13 16.72 12.57 1.29
N LEU A 14 15.46 13.00 1.18
CA LEU A 14 14.63 12.89 -0.03
C LEU A 14 15.18 13.74 -1.20
N GLY A 15 16.15 14.61 -0.94
CA GLY A 15 16.89 15.37 -1.95
C GLY A 15 18.12 14.65 -2.53
N ALA A 16 18.28 13.34 -2.30
CA ALA A 16 19.42 12.58 -2.81
C ALA A 16 19.49 12.62 -4.34
N THR A 17 20.68 12.89 -4.88
CA THR A 17 20.94 12.94 -6.34
C THR A 17 21.47 11.61 -6.88
N ALA A 18 21.36 10.52 -6.11
CA ALA A 18 21.74 9.20 -6.57
C ALA A 18 20.85 8.74 -7.73
N SER A 19 21.39 7.90 -8.62
CA SER A 19 20.64 7.41 -9.78
C SER A 19 19.64 6.32 -9.36
N GLY A 20 18.50 6.71 -8.80
CA GLY A 20 17.39 5.81 -8.48
C GLY A 20 16.92 5.04 -9.72
N ARG A 21 16.82 3.72 -9.61
CA ARG A 21 16.39 2.81 -10.68
C ARG A 21 15.17 1.99 -10.33
N GLY A 22 14.77 1.94 -9.06
CA GLY A 22 13.52 1.34 -8.63
C GLY A 22 13.13 1.87 -7.26
N MET A 23 11.83 1.87 -6.99
CA MET A 23 11.26 2.31 -5.73
C MET A 23 10.14 1.33 -5.33
N SER A 24 10.11 0.94 -4.07
CA SER A 24 8.99 0.20 -3.52
C SER A 24 8.53 0.79 -2.20
N MET A 25 7.24 0.65 -1.92
CA MET A 25 6.64 1.01 -0.63
C MET A 25 6.14 -0.23 0.08
N ALA A 26 6.49 -0.35 1.36
CA ALA A 26 6.03 -1.40 2.25
C ALA A 26 6.18 -0.95 3.70
N ASP A 27 5.35 -1.50 4.58
CA ASP A 27 5.52 -1.42 6.03
C ASP A 27 6.61 -2.43 6.44
N LEU A 28 7.86 -1.97 6.63
CA LEU A 28 9.02 -2.87 6.78
C LEU A 28 9.27 -3.26 8.23
N ASP A 29 8.86 -2.44 9.19
CA ASP A 29 9.01 -2.70 10.62
C ASP A 29 7.72 -3.21 11.29
N GLY A 30 6.58 -3.13 10.58
CA GLY A 30 5.30 -3.67 11.00
C GLY A 30 4.49 -2.72 11.89
N ASP A 31 4.79 -1.42 11.87
CA ASP A 31 4.09 -0.41 12.67
C ASP A 31 2.84 0.17 11.97
N GLY A 32 2.65 -0.17 10.69
CA GLY A 32 1.46 0.15 9.91
C GLY A 32 1.59 1.38 9.03
N ASP A 33 2.69 2.13 9.10
CA ASP A 33 2.99 3.18 8.14
C ASP A 33 3.83 2.64 6.96
N LEU A 34 3.86 3.34 5.82
CA LEU A 34 4.59 2.85 4.63
C LEU A 34 5.96 3.51 4.55
N ASP A 35 6.99 2.67 4.54
CA ASP A 35 8.36 3.05 4.24
C ASP A 35 8.62 3.11 2.74
N ILE A 36 9.73 3.76 2.35
CA ILE A 36 10.19 3.81 0.97
C ILE A 36 11.58 3.20 0.87
N VAL A 37 11.74 2.24 -0.04
CA VAL A 37 13.05 1.73 -0.47
C VAL A 37 13.33 2.22 -1.87
N VAL A 38 14.50 2.83 -2.07
CA VAL A 38 15.00 3.22 -3.40
C VAL A 38 16.26 2.43 -3.73
N ASN A 39 16.22 1.66 -4.81
CA ASN A 39 17.40 1.00 -5.35
C ASN A 39 18.14 1.93 -6.31
N ASN A 40 19.45 2.09 -6.11
CA ASN A 40 20.28 2.98 -6.90
C ASN A 40 21.19 2.21 -7.88
N LEU A 41 21.41 2.77 -9.07
CA LEU A 41 22.38 2.21 -10.00
C LEU A 41 23.80 2.37 -9.45
N ARG A 42 24.49 1.25 -9.22
CA ARG A 42 25.91 1.21 -8.79
C ARG A 42 26.18 2.00 -7.50
N ALA A 43 25.17 2.14 -6.65
CA ALA A 43 25.29 2.76 -5.33
C ALA A 43 24.39 1.99 -4.34
N PRO A 44 24.61 2.12 -3.02
CA PRO A 44 23.76 1.50 -2.03
C PRO A 44 22.29 1.89 -2.19
N ALA A 45 21.39 0.99 -1.82
CA ALA A 45 19.98 1.31 -1.68
C ALA A 45 19.78 2.32 -0.54
N GLN A 46 18.69 3.09 -0.63
CA GLN A 46 18.26 4.02 0.40
C GLN A 46 16.97 3.50 1.00
N LEU A 47 16.87 3.59 2.33
CA LEU A 47 15.66 3.34 3.09
C LEU A 47 15.23 4.67 3.72
N PHE A 48 13.97 5.01 3.53
CA PHE A 48 13.31 6.11 4.19
C PHE A 48 12.22 5.51 5.06
N GLU A 49 12.53 5.43 6.35
CA GLU A 49 11.56 5.05 7.38
C GLU A 49 10.57 6.20 7.54
N ASN A 50 9.29 5.89 7.42
CA ASN A 50 8.26 6.81 7.85
C ASN A 50 8.11 6.70 9.37
N GLN A 51 7.99 7.83 10.05
CA GLN A 51 7.94 7.89 11.51
C GLN A 51 6.64 8.58 11.94
N LEU A 52 5.55 8.25 11.23
CA LEU A 52 4.30 8.97 11.40
C LEU A 52 3.79 8.77 12.82
N CYS A 53 3.72 9.85 13.58
CA CYS A 53 3.24 9.82 14.96
C CYS A 53 1.70 9.85 15.00
N GLY A 54 1.06 8.80 14.50
CA GLY A 54 -0.40 8.58 14.56
C GLY A 54 -1.07 8.35 13.22
N GLY A 55 -2.35 7.99 13.26
CA GLY A 55 -3.07 7.43 12.11
C GLY A 55 -3.26 5.92 12.31
N HIS A 56 -4.11 5.33 11.49
CA HIS A 56 -4.39 3.90 11.54
C HIS A 56 -4.22 3.29 10.16
N SER A 57 -4.05 1.97 10.10
CA SER A 57 -3.95 1.28 8.82
C SER A 57 -4.77 -0.01 8.74
N LEU A 58 -5.07 -0.41 7.51
CA LEU A 58 -5.53 -1.75 7.19
C LEU A 58 -4.69 -2.27 6.03
N GLN A 59 -4.06 -3.42 6.24
CA GLN A 59 -3.35 -4.15 5.21
C GLN A 59 -4.16 -5.37 4.79
N VAL A 60 -4.25 -5.62 3.48
CA VAL A 60 -5.04 -6.73 2.91
C VAL A 60 -4.18 -7.56 1.96
N ASP A 61 -4.00 -8.83 2.27
CA ASP A 61 -3.51 -9.85 1.35
C ASP A 61 -4.70 -10.62 0.75
N LEU A 62 -4.68 -10.81 -0.57
CA LEU A 62 -5.66 -11.66 -1.25
C LEU A 62 -5.06 -13.03 -1.55
N PHE A 63 -5.86 -14.08 -1.35
CA PHE A 63 -5.45 -15.44 -1.65
C PHE A 63 -6.49 -16.16 -2.52
N TRP A 64 -6.05 -16.69 -3.66
CA TRP A 64 -6.88 -17.44 -4.60
C TRP A 64 -6.29 -18.85 -4.81
N PRO A 65 -6.57 -19.79 -3.89
CA PRO A 65 -5.96 -21.11 -3.92
C PRO A 65 -6.32 -21.89 -5.19
N GLY A 66 -5.34 -22.56 -5.77
CA GLY A 66 -5.52 -23.38 -6.98
C GLY A 66 -5.65 -22.60 -8.28
N SER A 67 -5.58 -21.26 -8.24
CA SER A 67 -5.51 -20.41 -9.42
C SER A 67 -4.07 -20.27 -9.92
N GLY A 68 -3.88 -20.06 -11.23
CA GLY A 68 -2.60 -19.57 -11.77
C GLY A 68 -2.24 -18.15 -11.30
N ASN A 69 -3.16 -17.48 -10.59
CA ASN A 69 -3.01 -16.15 -10.02
C ASN A 69 -3.34 -16.18 -8.50
N GLU A 70 -2.56 -16.93 -7.72
CA GLU A 70 -2.85 -17.16 -6.28
C GLU A 70 -2.85 -15.90 -5.41
N ARG A 71 -2.22 -14.81 -5.87
CA ARG A 71 -2.24 -13.50 -5.20
C ARG A 71 -3.34 -12.58 -5.72
N ALA A 72 -4.20 -13.06 -6.62
CA ALA A 72 -5.28 -12.28 -7.22
C ALA A 72 -4.83 -10.93 -7.82
N ILE A 73 -3.65 -10.91 -8.47
CA ILE A 73 -3.16 -9.73 -9.18
C ILE A 73 -4.20 -9.27 -10.21
N GLY A 74 -4.51 -7.97 -10.22
CA GLY A 74 -5.56 -7.37 -11.02
C GLY A 74 -6.90 -7.22 -10.30
N ALA A 75 -7.02 -7.66 -9.05
CA ALA A 75 -8.20 -7.39 -8.22
C ALA A 75 -8.32 -5.89 -7.91
N ALA A 76 -9.54 -5.40 -7.79
CA ALA A 76 -9.83 -4.06 -7.29
C ALA A 76 -10.48 -4.17 -5.91
N LEU A 77 -10.07 -3.29 -4.99
CA LEU A 77 -10.55 -3.24 -3.62
C LEU A 77 -11.15 -1.85 -3.36
N VAL A 78 -12.36 -1.83 -2.80
CA VAL A 78 -13.03 -0.61 -2.35
C VAL A 78 -13.28 -0.74 -0.86
N LEU A 79 -12.63 0.11 -0.08
CA LEU A 79 -12.83 0.17 1.37
C LEU A 79 -13.78 1.31 1.69
N HIS A 80 -14.93 0.99 2.25
CA HIS A 80 -15.93 1.95 2.71
C HIS A 80 -15.75 2.24 4.19
N SER A 81 -15.82 3.53 4.53
CA SER A 81 -15.81 4.06 5.90
C SER A 81 -16.86 5.16 6.04
N GLU A 82 -17.06 5.65 7.26
CA GLU A 82 -17.95 6.80 7.53
C GLU A 82 -17.48 8.09 6.85
N GLU A 83 -16.18 8.24 6.57
CA GLU A 83 -15.61 9.42 5.89
C GLU A 83 -15.64 9.32 4.36
N GLY A 84 -15.93 8.13 3.82
CA GLY A 84 -16.01 7.88 2.39
C GLY A 84 -15.36 6.56 1.95
N SER A 85 -15.17 6.44 0.64
CA SER A 85 -14.66 5.24 -0.02
C SER A 85 -13.23 5.43 -0.51
N TYR A 86 -12.37 4.46 -0.24
CA TYR A 86 -10.98 4.40 -0.69
C TYR A 86 -10.82 3.29 -1.73
N TYR A 87 -10.13 3.58 -2.83
CA TYR A 87 -9.98 2.67 -3.96
C TYR A 87 -8.52 2.24 -4.12
N ARG A 88 -8.29 0.95 -4.34
CA ARG A 88 -6.97 0.38 -4.61
C ARG A 88 -7.07 -0.76 -5.63
N ASP A 89 -6.09 -0.83 -6.53
CA ASP A 89 -5.90 -2.02 -7.37
C ASP A 89 -4.70 -2.81 -6.86
N LEU A 90 -4.80 -4.13 -6.89
CA LEU A 90 -3.68 -5.01 -6.58
C LEU A 90 -2.82 -5.26 -7.84
N LYS A 91 -1.59 -4.75 -7.83
CA LYS A 91 -0.67 -4.81 -8.98
C LYS A 91 0.58 -5.60 -8.61
N ALA A 92 1.17 -6.28 -9.60
CA ALA A 92 2.44 -7.00 -9.43
C ALA A 92 3.68 -6.16 -9.74
N ALA A 93 3.49 -4.92 -10.21
CA ALA A 93 4.56 -4.02 -10.61
C ALA A 93 4.22 -2.59 -10.18
N SER A 94 5.25 -1.86 -9.77
CA SER A 94 5.20 -0.45 -9.38
C SER A 94 6.41 0.28 -9.96
N GLY A 95 6.20 1.45 -10.55
CA GLY A 95 7.30 2.29 -11.05
C GLY A 95 8.18 1.66 -12.14
N TYR A 96 9.49 1.95 -12.08
CA TYR A 96 10.50 1.50 -13.04
C TYR A 96 11.41 0.48 -12.38
N LEU A 97 11.58 -0.72 -12.97
CA LEU A 97 12.38 -1.83 -12.42
C LEU A 97 12.09 -2.15 -10.93
N SER A 98 10.84 -2.01 -10.52
CA SER A 98 10.38 -2.26 -9.15
C SER A 98 9.01 -2.93 -9.13
N GLY A 99 8.65 -3.45 -7.96
CA GLY A 99 7.35 -4.03 -7.68
C GLY A 99 7.11 -4.03 -6.18
N ASP A 100 5.94 -3.55 -5.78
CA ASP A 100 5.50 -3.60 -4.40
C ASP A 100 5.07 -5.03 -4.05
N PRO A 101 5.05 -5.39 -2.75
CA PRO A 101 4.39 -6.61 -2.32
C PRO A 101 2.97 -6.68 -2.87
N ALA A 102 2.48 -7.89 -3.15
CA ALA A 102 1.09 -8.12 -3.55
C ALA A 102 0.16 -7.99 -2.34
N ARG A 103 0.12 -6.77 -1.77
CA ARG A 103 -0.58 -6.37 -0.56
C ARG A 103 -1.17 -4.99 -0.78
N VAL A 104 -2.40 -4.80 -0.35
CA VAL A 104 -3.05 -3.49 -0.38
C VAL A 104 -2.93 -2.83 0.99
N HIS A 105 -2.57 -1.55 1.00
CA HIS A 105 -2.54 -0.72 2.20
C HIS A 105 -3.56 0.42 2.10
N PHE A 106 -4.31 0.60 3.17
CA PHE A 106 -5.19 1.75 3.41
C PHE A 106 -4.74 2.48 4.68
N GLY A 107 -4.49 3.78 4.58
CA GLY A 107 -4.41 4.66 5.74
C GLY A 107 -5.81 5.15 6.13
N LEU A 108 -6.11 5.16 7.43
CA LEU A 108 -7.46 5.35 7.97
C LEU A 108 -7.50 6.34 9.15
N PRO A 109 -8.62 7.05 9.33
CA PRO A 109 -8.93 7.76 10.57
C PRO A 109 -9.27 6.77 11.71
N ALA A 110 -9.20 7.24 12.96
CA ALA A 110 -9.49 6.41 14.14
C ALA A 110 -10.97 6.01 14.24
N GLY A 111 -11.24 4.78 14.68
CA GLY A 111 -12.59 4.32 15.05
C GLY A 111 -13.54 4.06 13.87
N ALA A 112 -13.02 3.86 12.66
CA ALA A 112 -13.85 3.64 11.47
C ALA A 112 -14.53 2.26 11.47
N ASN A 113 -15.84 2.22 11.23
CA ASN A 113 -16.51 1.01 10.78
C ASN A 113 -16.16 0.78 9.31
N LEU A 114 -15.66 -0.42 8.99
CA LEU A 114 -15.10 -0.73 7.68
C LEU A 114 -15.86 -1.85 6.98
N THR A 115 -16.16 -1.62 5.70
CA THR A 115 -16.65 -2.64 4.78
C THR A 115 -15.72 -2.69 3.57
N LEU A 116 -15.16 -3.85 3.28
CA LEU A 116 -14.30 -4.06 2.12
C LEU A 116 -15.05 -4.79 1.03
N GLU A 117 -15.18 -4.17 -0.13
CA GLU A 117 -15.59 -4.81 -1.37
C GLU A 117 -14.35 -5.22 -2.17
N ILE A 118 -14.35 -6.45 -2.68
CA ILE A 118 -13.28 -7.01 -3.51
C ILE A 118 -13.91 -7.44 -4.82
N ILE A 119 -13.39 -6.89 -5.92
CA ILE A 119 -13.69 -7.32 -7.29
C ILE A 119 -12.50 -8.16 -7.72
N TRP A 120 -12.69 -9.48 -7.76
CA TRP A 120 -11.65 -10.44 -8.13
C TRP A 120 -11.31 -10.34 -9.62
N PRO A 121 -10.14 -10.84 -10.07
CA PRO A 121 -9.73 -10.72 -11.48
C PRO A 121 -10.67 -11.38 -12.48
N ASP A 122 -11.50 -12.32 -12.04
CA ASP A 122 -12.54 -12.99 -12.85
C ASP A 122 -13.90 -12.29 -12.80
N GLY A 123 -13.99 -11.16 -12.09
CA GLY A 123 -15.22 -10.39 -11.91
C GLY A 123 -16.13 -10.91 -10.80
N LEU A 124 -15.71 -11.90 -9.99
CA LEU A 124 -16.45 -12.26 -8.78
C LEU A 124 -16.40 -11.09 -7.78
N HIS A 125 -17.47 -10.87 -7.02
CA HIS A 125 -17.52 -9.88 -5.95
C HIS A 125 -17.54 -10.56 -4.58
N SER A 126 -16.78 -10.02 -3.64
CA SER A 126 -16.83 -10.40 -2.22
C SER A 126 -16.95 -9.16 -1.34
N THR A 127 -17.68 -9.29 -0.24
CA THR A 127 -17.85 -8.22 0.75
C THR A 127 -17.46 -8.76 2.11
N ILE A 128 -16.56 -8.05 2.80
CA ILE A 128 -16.09 -8.38 4.14
C ILE A 128 -16.47 -7.22 5.07
N THR A 129 -17.10 -7.52 6.19
CA THR A 129 -17.45 -6.55 7.25
C THR A 129 -16.62 -6.80 8.50
N ASP A 130 -16.75 -5.91 9.49
CA ASP A 130 -16.15 -6.07 10.83
C ASP A 130 -14.61 -6.22 10.77
N LEU A 131 -13.98 -5.50 9.86
CA LEU A 131 -12.53 -5.56 9.64
C LEU A 131 -11.77 -4.94 10.82
N PRO A 132 -10.75 -5.63 11.35
CA PRO A 132 -9.88 -5.06 12.37
C PRO A 132 -9.05 -3.90 11.81
N ILE A 133 -8.90 -2.84 12.60
CA ILE A 133 -7.98 -1.73 12.33
C ILE A 133 -6.58 -2.11 12.86
N ASP A 134 -5.53 -1.50 12.31
CA ASP A 134 -4.11 -1.70 12.64
C ASP A 134 -3.69 -3.15 12.51
N SER A 135 -4.08 -3.75 11.38
CA SER A 135 -3.89 -5.17 11.16
C SER A 135 -3.62 -5.53 9.71
N LEU A 136 -3.02 -6.70 9.54
CA LEU A 136 -2.96 -7.43 8.29
C LEU A 136 -4.05 -8.49 8.27
N VAL A 137 -4.94 -8.41 7.28
CA VAL A 137 -5.96 -9.43 7.02
C VAL A 137 -5.65 -10.19 5.73
N THR A 138 -5.89 -11.50 5.74
CA THR A 138 -5.84 -12.33 4.54
C THR A 138 -7.25 -12.71 4.14
N VAL A 139 -7.68 -12.31 2.94
CA VAL A 139 -8.99 -12.67 2.39
C VAL A 139 -8.83 -13.73 1.32
N THR A 140 -9.43 -14.90 1.55
CA THR A 140 -9.42 -16.01 0.60
C THR A 140 -10.62 -15.90 -0.33
N ARG A 141 -10.39 -16.08 -1.64
CA ARG A 141 -11.47 -16.14 -2.63
C ARG A 141 -12.42 -17.29 -2.31
N PRO A 142 -13.75 -17.08 -2.33
CA PRO A 142 -14.74 -18.14 -2.20
C PRO A 142 -14.62 -19.22 -3.28
#